data_AF-A0A6G6ATQ5-F1
#
_entry.id   AF-A0A6G6ATQ5-F1
#
_cell.length_a   1.000
_cell.length_b   1.000
_cell.length_c   1.000
_cell.angle_alpha   90.00
_cell.angle_beta   90.00
_cell.angle_gamma   90.00
#
_symmetry.space_group_name_H-M   'P 1'
#
loop_
_entity.id
_entity.type
_entity.pdbx_description
1 polymer ?
#
loop_
_entity_poly.entity_id
_entity_poly.type
_entity_poly.pdbx_seq_one_letter_code
_entity_poly.pdbx_strand_id
1 'polypeptide(L)'
;MTSKDPVRSAEDIDEQTMTASDFKALATGNPYLKLKMELENELTVLENQKRAFNRSKDEYRHTVSYCEKHLPIMEKRLSQYDKDIAQSLATKSQDFVMRFDNQAMDNRAEAGDYLRKLITYNRSDTKEVKTLASFRGFDLKMTTRGPSEPLPETIPLMIAGDNQYTVALDLKSDVGTIQRISNAIDHIIDDQEKTQELVKDLKDKLRVAKVEVEKVFPKEEDYQLVKAKYDVLAPLVEKEAEIEEIDAALAKFSEDTTPQKKQQIALEI
;
A
#
# COMPACT_ATOMS: atom_id res chain seq x y z
N MET A 1 15.85 -31.71 33.50
CA MET A 1 16.20 -30.44 34.20
C MET A 1 16.16 -29.36 33.12
N THR A 2 15.30 -28.35 33.05
CA THR A 2 14.42 -27.60 33.97
C THR A 2 13.40 -26.91 33.04
N SER A 3 12.10 -27.19 33.11
CA SER A 3 11.10 -26.63 34.04
C SER A 3 10.83 -25.12 33.89
N LYS A 4 9.60 -24.83 33.44
CA LYS A 4 8.74 -23.66 33.69
C LYS A 4 8.90 -22.40 32.83
N ASP A 5 8.15 -22.37 31.74
CA ASP A 5 7.36 -21.18 31.40
C ASP A 5 5.93 -21.41 31.91
N PRO A 6 5.34 -20.50 32.71
CA PRO A 6 3.94 -20.59 33.05
C PRO A 6 3.16 -20.11 31.82
N VAL A 7 2.79 -21.06 30.96
CA VAL A 7 1.61 -20.89 30.13
C VAL A 7 0.46 -20.71 31.10
N ARG A 8 0.07 -19.45 31.35
CA ARG A 8 -1.24 -19.12 31.93
C ARG A 8 -2.28 -19.38 30.85
N SER A 9 -2.47 -20.66 30.52
CA SER A 9 -3.70 -21.17 29.93
C SER A 9 -4.72 -21.15 31.05
N ALA A 10 -5.48 -20.05 31.14
CA ALA A 10 -6.71 -20.01 31.93
C ALA A 10 -7.76 -20.87 31.22
N GLU A 11 -7.55 -22.18 31.21
CA GLU A 11 -8.48 -23.18 30.68
C GLU A 11 -9.42 -23.72 31.76
N ASP A 12 -9.26 -23.29 33.02
CA ASP A 12 -10.21 -23.54 34.10
C ASP A 12 -11.00 -22.25 34.43
N ILE A 13 -11.91 -21.88 33.53
CA ILE A 13 -13.15 -21.22 33.96
C ILE A 13 -14.23 -22.26 33.72
N ASP A 14 -14.71 -22.85 34.80
CA ASP A 14 -15.84 -23.78 34.79
C ASP A 14 -16.95 -23.23 33.89
N GLU A 15 -17.43 -24.06 32.97
CA GLU A 15 -18.61 -23.83 32.13
C GLU A 15 -19.90 -23.63 32.96
N GLN A 16 -19.81 -23.77 34.29
CA GLN A 16 -20.87 -23.52 35.28
C GLN A 16 -20.72 -22.18 36.04
N THR A 17 -19.76 -21.33 35.68
CA THR A 17 -19.57 -20.04 36.36
C THR A 17 -20.63 -19.03 35.88
N MET A 18 -21.55 -18.65 36.77
CA MET A 18 -22.52 -17.57 36.49
C MET A 18 -21.79 -16.29 36.07
N THR A 19 -22.19 -15.72 34.94
CA THR A 19 -21.62 -14.49 34.41
C THR A 19 -22.00 -13.30 35.30
N ALA A 20 -21.24 -12.20 35.22
CA ALA A 20 -21.59 -10.96 35.94
C ALA A 20 -23.01 -10.47 35.58
N SER A 21 -23.45 -10.73 34.35
CA SER A 21 -24.82 -10.47 33.87
C SER A 21 -25.86 -11.35 34.57
N ASP A 22 -25.55 -12.63 34.81
CA ASP A 22 -26.41 -13.57 35.56
C ASP A 22 -26.60 -13.11 37.01
N PHE A 23 -25.51 -12.70 37.69
CA PHE A 23 -25.58 -12.20 39.06
C PHE A 23 -26.44 -10.94 39.18
N LYS A 24 -26.32 -10.02 38.21
CA LYS A 24 -27.05 -8.75 38.24
C LYS A 24 -28.54 -8.94 37.93
N ALA A 25 -28.88 -9.82 36.98
CA ALA A 25 -30.26 -10.19 36.68
C ALA A 25 -30.92 -10.93 37.86
N LEU A 26 -30.19 -11.83 38.52
CA LEU A 26 -30.68 -12.52 39.72
C LEU A 26 -30.91 -11.56 40.90
N ALA A 27 -30.01 -10.58 41.08
CA ALA A 27 -30.12 -9.58 42.15
C ALA A 27 -31.26 -8.57 41.93
N THR A 28 -31.61 -8.28 40.68
CA THR A 28 -32.69 -7.33 40.31
C THR A 28 -34.01 -8.02 39.99
N GLY A 29 -34.02 -9.33 39.79
CA GLY A 29 -35.20 -10.10 39.37
C GLY A 29 -35.64 -9.84 37.91
N ASN A 30 -34.86 -9.08 37.12
CA ASN A 30 -35.22 -8.71 35.75
C ASN A 30 -34.35 -9.47 34.72
N PRO A 31 -34.89 -10.49 34.02
CA PRO A 31 -34.13 -11.27 33.04
C PRO A 31 -33.71 -10.46 31.81
N TYR A 32 -34.39 -9.35 31.50
CA TYR A 32 -34.05 -8.48 30.36
C TYR A 32 -32.79 -7.66 30.57
N LEU A 33 -32.35 -7.49 31.81
CA LEU A 33 -31.07 -6.86 32.09
C LEU A 33 -29.90 -7.72 31.57
N LYS A 34 -29.99 -9.04 31.73
CA LYS A 34 -29.03 -9.99 31.15
C LYS A 34 -29.07 -9.93 29.62
N LEU A 35 -30.25 -10.03 29.03
CA LEU A 35 -30.43 -9.99 27.57
C LEU A 35 -29.89 -8.68 26.97
N LYS A 36 -30.11 -7.54 27.64
CA LYS A 36 -29.55 -6.25 27.23
C LYS A 36 -28.02 -6.30 27.19
N MET A 37 -27.37 -6.81 28.25
CA MET A 37 -25.91 -6.90 28.31
C MET A 37 -25.33 -7.88 27.27
N GLU A 38 -26.03 -8.98 26.99
CA GLU A 38 -25.64 -9.92 25.93
C GLU A 38 -25.70 -9.27 24.55
N LEU A 39 -26.80 -8.56 24.25
CA LEU A 39 -26.96 -7.82 22.99
C LEU A 39 -25.94 -6.68 22.86
N GLU A 40 -25.62 -5.99 23.95
CA GLU A 40 -24.59 -4.93 23.97
C GLU A 40 -23.18 -5.48 23.64
N ASN A 41 -22.84 -6.62 24.23
CA ASN A 41 -21.59 -7.32 23.93
C ASN A 41 -21.55 -7.78 22.47
N GLU A 42 -22.64 -8.39 21.98
CA GLU A 42 -22.75 -8.85 20.60
C GLU A 42 -22.63 -7.69 19.60
N LEU A 43 -23.31 -6.56 19.88
CA LEU A 43 -23.18 -5.34 19.09
C LEU A 43 -21.76 -4.80 19.05
N THR A 44 -21.09 -4.77 20.20
CA THR A 44 -19.70 -4.30 20.29
C THR A 44 -18.78 -5.16 19.41
N VAL A 45 -18.97 -6.48 19.44
CA VAL A 45 -18.21 -7.42 18.59
C VAL A 45 -18.51 -7.19 17.12
N LEU A 46 -19.80 -7.10 16.72
CA LEU A 46 -20.20 -6.90 15.33
C LEU A 46 -19.77 -5.52 14.80
N GLU A 47 -19.84 -4.48 15.61
CA GLU A 47 -19.38 -3.13 15.25
C GLU A 47 -17.87 -3.10 15.04
N ASN A 48 -17.10 -3.76 15.91
CA ASN A 48 -15.66 -3.90 15.73
C ASN A 48 -15.32 -4.66 14.44
N GLN A 49 -16.05 -5.74 14.14
CA GLN A 49 -15.91 -6.50 12.88
C GLN A 49 -16.24 -5.62 11.66
N LYS A 50 -17.32 -4.85 11.71
CA LYS A 50 -17.72 -3.92 10.65
C LYS A 50 -16.70 -2.79 10.44
N ARG A 51 -16.18 -2.21 11.53
CA ARG A 51 -15.10 -1.21 11.47
C ARG A 51 -13.83 -1.81 10.85
N ALA A 52 -13.43 -3.01 11.25
CA ALA A 52 -12.29 -3.69 10.64
C ALA A 52 -12.50 -3.95 9.15
N PHE A 53 -13.67 -4.43 8.76
CA PHE A 53 -14.05 -4.64 7.36
C PHE A 53 -13.96 -3.35 6.54
N ASN A 54 -14.50 -2.24 7.05
CA ASN A 54 -14.44 -0.94 6.37
C ASN A 54 -13.00 -0.43 6.22
N ARG A 55 -12.14 -0.61 7.23
CA ARG A 55 -10.70 -0.26 7.10
C ARG A 55 -10.03 -1.04 5.98
N SER A 56 -10.24 -2.36 5.91
CA SER A 56 -9.70 -3.18 4.81
C SER A 56 -10.25 -2.73 3.45
N LYS A 57 -11.54 -2.36 3.38
CA LYS A 57 -12.14 -1.83 2.15
C LYS A 57 -11.49 -0.51 1.71
N ASP A 58 -11.19 0.38 2.65
CA ASP A 58 -10.48 1.63 2.36
C ASP A 58 -9.03 1.39 1.92
N GLU A 59 -8.32 0.42 2.51
CA GLU A 59 -7.00 -0.01 2.05
C GLU A 59 -7.03 -0.52 0.59
N TYR A 60 -8.06 -1.30 0.23
CA TYR A 60 -8.24 -1.74 -1.16
C TYR A 60 -8.59 -0.58 -2.10
N ARG A 61 -9.40 0.40 -1.67
CA ARG A 61 -9.67 1.62 -2.45
C ARG A 61 -8.39 2.41 -2.73
N HIS A 62 -7.53 2.55 -1.72
CA HIS A 62 -6.22 3.17 -1.90
C HIS A 62 -5.35 2.37 -2.88
N THR A 63 -5.36 1.03 -2.77
CA THR A 63 -4.63 0.14 -3.70
C THR A 63 -5.13 0.30 -5.14
N VAL A 64 -6.44 0.35 -5.36
CA VAL A 64 -7.04 0.58 -6.69
C VAL A 64 -6.57 1.92 -7.24
N SER A 65 -6.72 3.01 -6.46
CA SER A 65 -6.32 4.36 -6.88
C SER A 65 -4.83 4.44 -7.22
N TYR A 66 -3.98 3.81 -6.40
CA TYR A 66 -2.54 3.73 -6.64
C TYR A 66 -2.23 3.00 -7.95
N CYS A 67 -2.81 1.81 -8.15
CA CYS A 67 -2.57 1.03 -9.35
C CYS A 67 -3.07 1.76 -10.61
N GLU A 68 -4.27 2.36 -10.59
CA GLU A 68 -4.81 3.09 -11.75
C GLU A 68 -3.95 4.31 -12.12
N LYS A 69 -3.32 4.96 -11.14
CA LYS A 69 -2.40 6.07 -11.37
C LYS A 69 -1.05 5.62 -11.94
N HIS A 70 -0.48 4.54 -11.41
CA HIS A 70 0.89 4.13 -11.72
C HIS A 70 1.02 3.16 -12.89
N LEU A 71 0.01 2.32 -13.13
CA LEU A 71 0.05 1.29 -14.19
C LEU A 71 0.28 1.88 -15.59
N PRO A 72 -0.45 2.93 -16.02
CA PRO A 72 -0.26 3.49 -17.37
C PRO A 72 1.16 4.07 -17.57
N ILE A 73 1.75 4.61 -16.51
CA ILE A 73 3.11 5.16 -16.52
C ILE A 73 4.12 4.02 -16.74
N MET A 74 3.95 2.90 -16.04
CA MET A 74 4.83 1.74 -16.17
C MET A 74 4.66 1.01 -17.51
N GLU A 75 3.43 0.89 -18.01
CA GLU A 75 3.17 0.32 -19.35
C GLU A 75 3.78 1.18 -20.46
N LYS A 76 3.68 2.50 -20.34
CA LYS A 76 4.37 3.41 -21.26
C LYS A 76 5.88 3.20 -21.19
N ARG A 77 6.45 3.13 -19.99
CA ARG A 77 7.89 2.85 -19.80
C ARG A 77 8.30 1.54 -20.45
N LEU A 78 7.49 0.47 -20.29
CA LEU A 78 7.70 -0.84 -20.93
C LEU A 78 7.81 -0.75 -22.46
N SER A 79 6.94 0.04 -23.10
CA SER A 79 6.97 0.23 -24.56
C SER A 79 8.22 0.96 -25.08
N GLN A 80 8.95 1.65 -24.20
CA GLN A 80 10.13 2.43 -24.56
C GLN A 80 11.44 1.63 -24.36
N TYR A 81 11.42 0.52 -23.61
CA TYR A 81 12.63 -0.28 -23.35
C TYR A 81 13.22 -0.90 -24.61
N ASP A 82 12.38 -1.37 -25.55
CA ASP A 82 12.87 -2.14 -26.72
C ASP A 82 13.89 -1.36 -27.54
N LYS A 83 13.69 -0.04 -27.68
CA LYS A 83 14.61 0.85 -28.41
C LYS A 83 15.91 1.08 -27.65
N ASP A 84 15.81 1.33 -26.35
CA ASP A 84 16.99 1.53 -25.49
C ASP A 84 17.83 0.25 -25.37
N ILE A 85 17.20 -0.92 -25.29
CA ILE A 85 17.89 -2.22 -25.28
C ILE A 85 18.58 -2.44 -26.62
N ALA A 86 17.90 -2.20 -27.75
CA ALA A 86 18.50 -2.33 -29.06
C ALA A 86 19.73 -1.42 -29.21
N GLN A 87 19.65 -0.18 -28.72
CA GLN A 87 20.76 0.77 -28.73
C GLN A 87 21.91 0.34 -27.81
N SER A 88 21.61 -0.15 -26.60
CA SER A 88 22.59 -0.69 -25.66
C SER A 88 23.35 -1.86 -26.29
N LEU A 89 22.66 -2.83 -26.88
CA LEU A 89 23.27 -3.99 -27.53
C LEU A 89 24.10 -3.61 -28.76
N ALA A 90 23.58 -2.72 -29.62
CA ALA A 90 24.27 -2.28 -30.83
C ALA A 90 25.58 -1.53 -30.57
N THR A 91 25.70 -0.88 -29.41
CA THR A 91 26.87 -0.08 -29.02
C THR A 91 27.83 -0.79 -28.07
N LYS A 92 27.48 -2.00 -27.60
CA LYS A 92 28.25 -2.72 -26.57
C LYS A 92 29.65 -3.14 -27.02
N SER A 93 29.79 -3.54 -28.27
CA SER A 93 31.06 -4.01 -28.86
C SER A 93 31.81 -2.93 -29.63
N GLN A 94 31.35 -1.67 -29.57
CA GLN A 94 32.04 -0.56 -30.23
C GLN A 94 33.22 -0.08 -29.39
N ASP A 95 34.19 0.55 -30.06
CA ASP A 95 35.29 1.21 -29.37
C ASP A 95 34.77 2.31 -28.45
N PHE A 96 35.47 2.53 -27.35
CA PHE A 96 35.06 3.53 -26.38
C PHE A 96 35.16 4.93 -26.99
N VAL A 97 34.03 5.64 -27.03
CA VAL A 97 33.97 7.05 -27.36
C VAL A 97 32.93 7.73 -26.47
N MET A 98 33.36 8.74 -25.73
CA MET A 98 32.47 9.63 -24.98
C MET A 98 32.49 11.02 -25.61
N ARG A 99 31.30 11.57 -25.89
CA ARG A 99 31.15 12.87 -26.54
C ARG A 99 30.73 13.91 -25.51
N PHE A 100 31.38 15.05 -25.57
CA PHE A 100 31.07 16.27 -24.84
C PHE A 100 30.75 17.37 -25.85
N ASP A 101 30.13 18.47 -25.42
CA ASP A 101 29.66 19.54 -26.33
C ASP A 101 30.72 20.02 -27.34
N ASN A 102 31.99 20.05 -26.93
CA ASN A 102 33.09 20.60 -27.74
C ASN A 102 34.11 19.56 -28.24
N GLN A 103 34.03 18.30 -27.81
CA GLN A 103 35.06 17.30 -28.10
C GLN A 103 34.58 15.85 -27.90
N ALA A 104 35.25 14.89 -28.55
CA ALA A 104 35.08 13.46 -28.30
C ALA A 104 36.38 12.89 -27.71
N MET A 105 36.26 11.98 -26.74
CA MET A 105 37.38 11.34 -26.06
C MET A 105 37.26 9.82 -26.20
N ASP A 106 38.38 9.18 -26.56
CA ASP A 106 38.54 7.73 -26.73
C ASP A 106 39.36 7.06 -25.59
N ASN A 107 39.89 7.87 -24.67
CA ASN A 107 40.52 7.40 -23.44
C ASN A 107 39.54 7.47 -22.26
N ARG A 108 39.27 6.31 -21.63
CA ARG A 108 38.36 6.20 -20.47
C ARG A 108 38.79 7.04 -19.27
N ALA A 109 40.10 7.16 -19.02
CA ALA A 109 40.60 7.91 -17.87
C ALA A 109 40.41 9.42 -18.08
N GLU A 110 40.69 9.93 -19.27
CA GLU A 110 40.51 11.34 -19.64
C GLU A 110 39.04 11.72 -19.67
N ALA A 111 38.19 10.87 -20.27
CA ALA A 111 36.74 11.08 -20.28
C ALA A 111 36.15 11.11 -18.86
N GLY A 112 36.60 10.20 -17.98
CA GLY A 112 36.18 10.17 -16.59
C GLY A 112 36.58 11.42 -15.80
N ASP A 113 37.83 11.87 -15.95
CA ASP A 113 38.31 13.11 -15.30
C ASP A 113 37.53 14.33 -15.80
N TYR A 114 37.29 14.41 -17.11
CA TYR A 114 36.54 15.51 -17.71
C TYR A 114 35.07 15.52 -17.23
N LEU A 115 34.42 14.36 -17.21
CA LEU A 115 33.07 14.22 -16.67
C LEU A 115 33.00 14.59 -15.17
N ARG A 116 33.98 14.18 -14.36
CA ARG A 116 34.08 14.56 -12.93
C ARG A 116 34.15 16.07 -12.77
N LYS A 117 34.94 16.77 -13.60
CA LYS A 117 35.02 18.23 -13.60
C LYS A 117 33.67 18.85 -13.93
N LEU A 118 33.00 18.38 -15.00
CA LEU A 118 31.66 18.86 -15.37
C LEU A 118 30.66 18.68 -14.22
N ILE A 119 30.62 17.52 -13.57
CA ILE A 119 29.75 17.25 -12.41
C ILE A 119 30.08 18.17 -11.22
N THR A 120 31.37 18.38 -10.96
CA THR A 120 31.84 19.21 -9.83
C THR A 120 31.48 20.69 -10.01
N TYR A 121 31.56 21.18 -11.25
CA TYR A 121 31.26 22.57 -11.61
C TYR A 121 29.83 22.80 -12.10
N ASN A 122 28.98 21.76 -12.18
CA ASN A 122 27.56 21.90 -12.55
C ASN A 122 26.76 22.56 -11.41
N ARG A 123 26.92 23.88 -11.27
CA ARG A 123 26.28 24.72 -10.26
C ARG A 123 25.46 25.81 -10.94
N SER A 124 24.35 26.18 -10.33
CA SER A 124 23.51 27.29 -10.78
C SER A 124 22.64 27.80 -9.63
N ASP A 125 22.28 29.08 -9.66
CA ASP A 125 21.30 29.67 -8.74
C ASP A 125 19.90 29.07 -8.97
N THR A 126 19.60 28.67 -10.22
CA THR A 126 18.37 27.99 -10.64
C THR A 126 18.63 26.49 -10.85
N LYS A 127 17.71 25.64 -10.37
CA LYS A 127 17.76 24.20 -10.63
C LYS A 127 17.36 23.91 -12.07
N GLU A 128 18.31 23.41 -12.85
CA GLU A 128 18.17 23.13 -14.28
C GLU A 128 18.80 21.78 -14.60
N VAL A 129 18.19 21.02 -15.51
CA VAL A 129 18.76 19.76 -16.00
C VAL A 129 19.67 20.06 -17.20
N LYS A 130 20.96 19.74 -17.08
CA LYS A 130 21.94 19.94 -18.14
C LYS A 130 22.45 18.60 -18.66
N THR A 131 22.64 18.49 -19.97
CA THR A 131 23.39 17.40 -20.59
C THR A 131 24.88 17.66 -20.37
N LEU A 132 25.58 16.70 -19.79
CA LEU A 132 27.01 16.78 -19.52
C LEU A 132 27.82 16.06 -20.60
N ALA A 133 27.31 14.94 -21.11
CA ALA A 133 27.98 14.13 -22.11
C ALA A 133 26.98 13.22 -22.85
N SER A 134 27.42 12.61 -23.94
CA SER A 134 26.72 11.51 -24.62
C SER A 134 27.63 10.30 -24.72
N PHE A 135 27.10 9.12 -24.38
CA PHE A 135 27.84 7.87 -24.33
C PHE A 135 26.97 6.72 -24.83
N ARG A 136 27.47 5.94 -25.80
CA ARG A 136 26.74 4.80 -26.39
C ARG A 136 25.33 5.17 -26.90
N GLY A 137 25.17 6.41 -27.37
CA GLY A 137 23.90 6.96 -27.85
C GLY A 137 22.96 7.47 -26.75
N PHE A 138 23.33 7.36 -25.48
CA PHE A 138 22.56 7.90 -24.35
C PHE A 138 23.11 9.23 -23.88
N ASP A 139 22.21 10.15 -23.54
CA ASP A 139 22.59 11.44 -22.96
C ASP A 139 22.75 11.30 -21.44
N LEU A 140 23.89 11.76 -20.94
CA LEU A 140 24.19 11.83 -19.51
C LEU A 140 23.77 13.21 -18.99
N LYS A 141 22.69 13.27 -18.23
CA LYS A 141 22.07 14.50 -17.72
C LYS A 141 22.18 14.60 -16.21
N MET A 142 22.32 15.80 -15.70
CA MET A 142 22.34 16.06 -14.26
C MET A 142 21.68 17.39 -13.93
N THR A 143 20.94 17.42 -12.83
CA THR A 143 20.41 18.66 -12.27
C THR A 143 21.55 19.48 -11.66
N THR A 144 21.57 20.79 -11.92
CA THR A 144 22.51 21.73 -11.29
C THR A 144 22.37 21.70 -9.77
N ARG A 145 23.51 21.79 -9.09
CA ARG A 145 23.57 21.94 -7.63
C ARG A 145 23.56 23.41 -7.23
N GLY A 146 23.17 23.69 -5.99
CA GLY A 146 23.23 25.05 -5.45
C GLY A 146 24.68 25.58 -5.43
N PRO A 147 24.90 26.90 -5.52
CA PRO A 147 26.25 27.48 -5.59
C PRO A 147 27.17 27.07 -4.41
N SER A 148 26.58 26.95 -3.23
CA SER A 148 27.27 26.61 -1.97
C SER A 148 27.04 25.16 -1.52
N GLU A 149 26.39 24.33 -2.33
CA GLU A 149 26.07 22.95 -1.98
C GLU A 149 27.32 22.06 -2.09
N PRO A 150 27.70 21.32 -1.03
CA PRO A 150 28.84 20.42 -1.10
C PRO A 150 28.58 19.29 -2.10
N LEU A 151 29.65 18.68 -2.59
CA LEU A 151 29.54 17.48 -3.42
C LEU A 151 29.22 16.28 -2.52
N PRO A 152 28.06 15.61 -2.70
CA PRO A 152 27.76 14.42 -1.91
C PRO A 152 28.71 13.27 -2.31
N GLU A 153 28.91 12.31 -1.41
CA GLU A 153 29.75 11.14 -1.68
C GLU A 153 29.19 10.30 -2.83
N THR A 154 27.87 10.26 -2.99
CA THR A 154 27.20 9.62 -4.11
C THR A 154 26.28 10.61 -4.82
N ILE A 155 26.39 10.66 -6.15
CA ILE A 155 25.69 11.63 -6.99
C ILE A 155 24.80 10.89 -7.99
N PRO A 156 23.51 11.23 -8.10
CA PRO A 156 22.65 10.69 -9.13
C PRO A 156 22.96 11.32 -10.49
N LEU A 157 23.28 10.48 -11.47
CA LEU A 157 23.37 10.85 -12.88
C LEU A 157 22.19 10.23 -13.62
N MET A 158 21.49 11.04 -14.43
CA MET A 158 20.42 10.56 -15.31
C MET A 158 21.02 10.10 -16.64
N ILE A 159 20.69 8.89 -17.07
CA ILE A 159 20.98 8.37 -18.40
C ILE A 159 19.67 8.44 -19.18
N ALA A 160 19.62 9.29 -20.19
CA ALA A 160 18.43 9.54 -21.00
C ALA A 160 18.57 8.92 -22.39
N GLY A 161 17.66 7.99 -22.70
CA GLY A 161 17.35 7.48 -24.03
C GLY A 161 15.89 7.79 -24.35
N ASP A 162 15.16 6.79 -24.85
CA ASP A 162 13.70 6.86 -24.94
C ASP A 162 13.04 6.78 -23.55
N ASN A 163 13.66 6.05 -22.62
CA ASN A 163 13.42 6.08 -21.18
C ASN A 163 14.48 6.91 -20.43
N GLN A 164 14.24 7.09 -19.12
CA GLN A 164 15.20 7.70 -18.21
C GLN A 164 15.61 6.69 -17.13
N TYR A 165 16.91 6.58 -16.92
CA TYR A 165 17.54 5.73 -15.91
C TYR A 165 18.38 6.59 -14.98
N THR A 166 18.59 6.14 -13.75
CA THR A 166 19.40 6.87 -12.76
C THR A 166 20.47 5.96 -12.21
N VAL A 167 21.72 6.42 -12.22
CA VAL A 167 22.86 5.71 -11.64
C VAL A 167 23.52 6.57 -10.56
N ALA A 168 23.90 5.94 -9.45
CA ALA A 168 24.65 6.60 -8.38
C ALA A 168 26.16 6.46 -8.62
N LEU A 169 26.86 7.59 -8.65
CA LEU A 169 28.30 7.67 -8.92
C LEU A 169 29.05 8.16 -7.68
N ASP A 170 30.23 7.60 -7.37
CA ASP A 170 31.05 8.04 -6.23
C ASP A 170 32.34 8.79 -6.59
N LEU A 171 32.59 9.07 -7.88
CA LEU A 171 33.67 9.89 -8.44
C LEU A 171 35.11 9.63 -7.93
N LYS A 172 35.33 8.57 -7.15
CA LYS A 172 36.63 8.16 -6.56
C LYS A 172 37.61 7.69 -7.62
N SER A 173 37.10 7.08 -8.69
CA SER A 173 37.88 6.58 -9.82
C SER A 173 37.26 7.04 -11.14
N ASP A 174 38.08 7.64 -12.01
CA ASP A 174 37.64 8.10 -13.33
C ASP A 174 37.17 6.93 -14.19
N VAL A 175 38.00 5.90 -14.32
CA VAL A 175 37.66 4.68 -15.06
C VAL A 175 36.49 3.95 -14.39
N GLY A 176 36.44 3.90 -13.06
CA GLY A 176 35.34 3.27 -12.32
C GLY A 176 34.00 3.97 -12.55
N THR A 177 34.00 5.31 -12.68
CA THR A 177 32.79 6.10 -12.98
C THR A 177 32.25 5.74 -14.36
N ILE A 178 33.12 5.70 -15.37
CA ILE A 178 32.74 5.28 -16.73
C ILE A 178 32.22 3.85 -16.74
N GLN A 179 32.87 2.93 -16.02
CA GLN A 179 32.43 1.54 -15.92
C GLN A 179 31.04 1.41 -15.30
N ARG A 180 30.72 2.19 -14.25
CA ARG A 180 29.37 2.18 -13.65
C ARG A 180 28.30 2.66 -14.61
N ILE A 181 28.59 3.70 -15.40
CA ILE A 181 27.67 4.20 -16.42
C ILE A 181 27.46 3.13 -17.50
N SER A 182 28.54 2.48 -17.96
CA SER A 182 28.44 1.37 -18.92
C SER A 182 27.62 0.21 -18.38
N ASN A 183 27.84 -0.18 -17.12
CA ASN A 183 27.07 -1.26 -16.49
C ASN A 183 25.59 -0.88 -16.37
N ALA A 184 25.26 0.37 -16.02
CA ALA A 184 23.88 0.83 -15.96
C ALA A 184 23.17 0.74 -17.32
N ILE A 185 23.88 1.03 -18.42
CA ILE A 185 23.37 0.86 -19.79
C ILE A 185 23.21 -0.63 -20.15
N ASP A 186 24.13 -1.49 -19.72
CA ASP A 186 24.04 -2.93 -19.98
C ASP A 186 22.92 -3.60 -19.18
N HIS A 187 22.58 -3.07 -17.99
CA HIS A 187 21.51 -3.57 -17.11
C HIS A 187 20.10 -3.07 -17.48
N ILE A 188 19.95 -2.30 -18.58
CA ILE A 188 18.63 -1.85 -19.05
C ILE A 188 17.69 -3.04 -19.31
N ILE A 189 18.22 -4.18 -19.78
CA ILE A 189 17.44 -5.41 -19.99
C ILE A 189 16.90 -5.98 -18.67
N ASP A 190 17.74 -6.03 -17.63
CA ASP A 190 17.33 -6.49 -16.30
C ASP A 190 16.27 -5.56 -15.68
N ASP A 191 16.38 -4.25 -15.93
CA ASP A 191 15.39 -3.27 -15.51
C ASP A 191 14.05 -3.43 -16.25
N GLN A 192 14.07 -3.88 -17.51
CA GLN A 192 12.85 -4.24 -18.24
C GLN A 192 12.16 -5.42 -17.56
N GLU A 193 12.90 -6.50 -17.26
CA GLU A 193 12.36 -7.70 -16.61
C GLU A 193 11.71 -7.35 -15.25
N LYS A 194 12.43 -6.59 -14.40
CA LYS A 194 11.89 -6.12 -13.12
C LYS A 194 10.64 -5.26 -13.29
N THR A 195 10.60 -4.41 -14.30
CA THR A 195 9.43 -3.56 -14.58
C THR A 195 8.25 -4.41 -15.06
N GLN A 196 8.48 -5.45 -15.87
CA GLN A 196 7.44 -6.39 -16.30
C GLN A 196 6.85 -7.16 -15.12
N GLU A 197 7.69 -7.67 -14.22
CA GLU A 197 7.24 -8.32 -12.98
C GLU A 197 6.42 -7.37 -12.12
N LEU A 198 6.89 -6.14 -11.90
CA LEU A 198 6.15 -5.14 -11.14
C LEU A 198 4.80 -4.81 -11.76
N VAL A 199 4.72 -4.67 -13.09
CA VAL A 199 3.45 -4.42 -13.79
C VAL A 199 2.50 -5.60 -13.62
N LYS A 200 3.00 -6.83 -13.73
CA LYS A 200 2.19 -8.03 -13.50
C LYS A 200 1.62 -8.06 -12.07
N ASP A 201 2.47 -7.81 -11.08
CA ASP A 201 2.06 -7.76 -9.66
C ASP A 201 1.03 -6.67 -9.40
N LEU A 202 1.20 -5.48 -10.00
CA LEU A 202 0.23 -4.39 -9.88
C LEU A 202 -1.10 -4.74 -10.55
N LYS A 203 -1.10 -5.43 -11.71
CA LYS A 203 -2.33 -5.90 -12.35
C LYS A 203 -3.06 -6.93 -11.50
N ASP A 204 -2.34 -7.86 -10.90
CA ASP A 204 -2.94 -8.88 -10.03
C ASP A 204 -3.50 -8.24 -8.74
N LYS A 205 -2.75 -7.33 -8.10
CA LYS A 205 -3.24 -6.54 -6.96
C LYS A 205 -4.47 -5.73 -7.31
N LEU A 206 -4.49 -5.07 -8.47
CA LEU A 206 -5.64 -4.31 -8.94
C LEU A 206 -6.87 -5.20 -9.15
N ARG A 207 -6.69 -6.39 -9.74
CA ARG A 207 -7.78 -7.36 -9.95
C ARG A 207 -8.40 -7.77 -8.62
N VAL A 208 -7.58 -8.17 -7.66
CA VAL A 208 -8.04 -8.58 -6.33
C VAL A 208 -8.71 -7.41 -5.61
N ALA A 209 -8.07 -6.24 -5.58
CA ALA A 209 -8.59 -5.08 -4.87
C ALA A 209 -9.95 -4.62 -5.44
N LYS A 210 -10.17 -4.67 -6.75
CA LYS A 210 -11.48 -4.34 -7.36
C LYS A 210 -12.59 -5.25 -6.86
N VAL A 211 -12.33 -6.56 -6.79
CA VAL A 211 -13.31 -7.54 -6.28
C VAL A 211 -13.57 -7.33 -4.80
N GLU A 212 -12.54 -7.10 -3.99
CA GLU A 212 -12.71 -6.89 -2.54
C GLU A 212 -13.44 -5.59 -2.19
N VAL A 213 -13.27 -4.52 -2.97
CA VAL A 213 -13.99 -3.25 -2.77
C VAL A 213 -15.50 -3.39 -3.02
N GLU A 214 -15.91 -4.29 -3.92
CA GLU A 214 -17.33 -4.52 -4.20
C GLU A 214 -18.03 -5.31 -3.09
N LYS A 215 -17.29 -6.02 -2.23
CA LYS A 215 -17.90 -6.79 -1.15
C LYS A 215 -18.59 -5.90 -0.12
N VAL A 216 -19.66 -6.43 0.44
CA VAL A 216 -20.40 -5.90 1.59
C VAL A 216 -20.01 -6.67 2.85
N PHE A 217 -20.25 -6.07 4.02
CA PHE A 217 -19.96 -6.71 5.29
C PHE A 217 -20.78 -8.01 5.41
N PRO A 218 -20.15 -9.21 5.57
CA PRO A 218 -20.89 -10.47 5.49
C PRO A 218 -21.97 -10.65 6.56
N LYS A 219 -21.81 -10.01 7.73
CA LYS A 219 -22.75 -10.06 8.85
C LYS A 219 -23.58 -8.78 8.97
N GLU A 220 -23.80 -8.07 7.86
CA GLU A 220 -24.59 -6.85 7.89
C GLU A 220 -26.02 -7.13 8.35
N GLU A 221 -26.64 -8.20 7.87
CA GLU A 221 -27.99 -8.60 8.31
C GLU A 221 -28.05 -8.89 9.82
N ASP A 222 -27.09 -9.66 10.35
CA ASP A 222 -27.01 -9.96 11.77
C ASP A 222 -26.78 -8.69 12.60
N TYR A 223 -25.89 -7.81 12.16
CA TYR A 223 -25.65 -6.52 12.81
C TYR A 223 -26.93 -5.68 12.89
N GLN A 224 -27.69 -5.57 11.80
CA GLN A 224 -28.93 -4.80 11.80
C GLN A 224 -30.00 -5.43 12.69
N LEU A 225 -30.11 -6.77 12.70
CA LEU A 225 -31.07 -7.48 13.54
C LEU A 225 -30.76 -7.31 15.02
N VAL A 226 -29.51 -7.54 15.43
CA VAL A 226 -29.08 -7.38 16.83
C VAL A 226 -29.24 -5.92 17.26
N LYS A 227 -28.91 -4.97 16.38
CA LYS A 227 -29.06 -3.53 16.65
C LYS A 227 -30.52 -3.15 16.83
N ALA A 228 -31.41 -3.58 15.94
CA ALA A 228 -32.83 -3.29 16.05
C ALA A 228 -33.44 -3.90 17.33
N LYS A 229 -33.02 -5.12 17.70
CA LYS A 229 -33.46 -5.77 18.95
C LYS A 229 -32.96 -5.02 20.19
N TYR A 230 -31.70 -4.57 20.18
CA TYR A 230 -31.13 -3.76 21.25
C TYR A 230 -31.81 -2.40 21.38
N ASP A 231 -32.10 -1.72 20.26
CA ASP A 231 -32.74 -0.41 20.22
C ASP A 231 -34.18 -0.45 20.78
N VAL A 232 -34.88 -1.60 20.67
CA VAL A 232 -36.18 -1.84 21.31
C VAL A 232 -36.03 -2.13 22.80
N LEU A 233 -35.06 -2.96 23.18
CA LEU A 233 -34.92 -3.45 24.56
C LEU A 233 -34.30 -2.42 25.51
N ALA A 234 -33.23 -1.75 25.10
CA ALA A 234 -32.42 -0.89 25.96
C ALA A 234 -33.23 0.25 26.61
N PRO A 235 -34.10 0.99 25.89
CA PRO A 235 -34.89 2.08 26.48
C PRO A 235 -35.95 1.59 27.49
N LEU A 236 -36.50 0.39 27.28
CA LEU A 236 -37.51 -0.19 28.18
C LEU A 236 -36.87 -0.66 29.48
N VAL A 237 -35.70 -1.31 29.39
CA VAL A 237 -34.92 -1.73 30.56
C VAL A 237 -34.38 -0.53 31.34
N GLU A 238 -34.00 0.56 30.67
CA GLU A 238 -33.54 1.81 31.34
C GLU A 238 -34.65 2.59 32.05
N LYS A 239 -35.89 2.47 31.56
CA LYS A 239 -37.07 3.09 32.18
C LYS A 239 -37.69 2.24 33.29
N GLU A 240 -37.09 1.10 33.62
CA GLU A 240 -37.64 0.12 34.57
C GLU A 240 -39.08 -0.27 34.21
N ALA A 241 -39.36 -0.45 32.91
CA ALA A 241 -40.68 -0.86 32.42
C ALA A 241 -41.07 -2.25 32.98
N GLU A 242 -42.37 -2.46 33.14
CA GLU A 242 -42.92 -3.74 33.59
C GLU A 242 -42.55 -4.86 32.61
N ILE A 243 -42.33 -6.08 33.14
CA ILE A 243 -41.92 -7.25 32.35
C ILE A 243 -42.90 -7.51 31.18
N GLU A 244 -44.19 -7.34 31.44
CA GLU A 244 -45.26 -7.52 30.45
C GLU A 244 -45.18 -6.53 29.27
N GLU A 245 -44.74 -5.29 29.54
CA GLU A 245 -44.53 -4.27 28.50
C GLU A 245 -43.31 -4.61 27.63
N ILE A 246 -42.24 -5.14 28.25
CA ILE A 246 -41.04 -5.58 27.53
C ILE A 246 -41.35 -6.80 26.66
N ASP A 247 -42.12 -7.76 27.18
CA ASP A 247 -42.57 -8.93 26.42
C ASP A 247 -43.45 -8.56 25.23
N ALA A 248 -44.39 -7.64 25.41
CA ALA A 248 -45.23 -7.15 24.32
C ALA A 248 -44.40 -6.46 23.23
N ALA A 249 -43.38 -5.69 23.60
CA ALA A 249 -42.49 -5.02 22.66
C ALA A 249 -41.60 -6.02 21.90
N LEU A 250 -41.05 -7.03 22.57
CA LEU A 250 -40.23 -8.08 21.94
C LEU A 250 -41.08 -9.01 21.06
N ALA A 251 -42.30 -9.34 21.47
CA ALA A 251 -43.26 -10.12 20.68
C ALA A 251 -43.60 -9.37 19.39
N LYS A 252 -43.93 -8.07 19.49
CA LYS A 252 -44.19 -7.22 18.33
C LYS A 252 -42.98 -7.12 17.40
N PHE A 253 -41.77 -6.96 17.96
CA PHE A 253 -40.53 -7.02 17.19
C PHE A 253 -40.39 -8.36 16.46
N SER A 254 -40.65 -9.49 17.13
CA SER A 254 -40.53 -10.82 16.50
C SER A 254 -41.58 -11.07 15.40
N GLU A 255 -42.79 -10.53 15.55
CA GLU A 255 -43.85 -10.56 14.54
C GLU A 255 -43.48 -9.69 13.33
N ASP A 256 -42.97 -8.48 13.56
CA ASP A 256 -42.51 -7.54 12.53
C ASP A 256 -41.24 -8.03 11.78
N THR A 257 -40.47 -8.96 12.37
CA THR A 257 -39.23 -9.54 11.81
C THR A 257 -39.46 -10.86 11.04
N THR A 258 -40.70 -11.16 10.66
CA THR A 258 -41.03 -12.32 9.80
C THR A 258 -40.38 -12.22 8.41
N PRO A 259 -40.21 -13.35 7.68
CA PRO A 259 -39.27 -13.50 6.55
C PRO A 259 -39.41 -12.47 5.40
N GLN A 260 -40.57 -11.83 5.28
CA GLN A 260 -40.91 -10.89 4.22
C GLN A 260 -40.19 -9.53 4.33
N LYS A 261 -39.72 -9.11 5.52
CA LYS A 261 -38.97 -7.84 5.68
C LYS A 261 -37.45 -7.99 5.72
N LYS A 262 -36.93 -9.21 5.92
CA LYS A 262 -35.52 -9.53 5.62
C LYS A 262 -35.18 -9.21 4.15
N GLN A 263 -36.15 -9.34 3.25
CA GLN A 263 -36.03 -8.93 1.84
C GLN A 263 -36.13 -7.40 1.63
N GLN A 264 -36.91 -6.66 2.44
CA GLN A 264 -37.04 -5.20 2.29
C GLN A 264 -35.87 -4.40 2.89
N ILE A 265 -35.27 -4.86 3.99
CA ILE A 265 -34.07 -4.23 4.56
C ILE A 265 -32.86 -4.40 3.63
N ALA A 266 -32.84 -5.45 2.81
CA ALA A 266 -31.86 -5.66 1.73
C ALA A 266 -32.09 -4.75 0.49
N LEU A 267 -33.25 -4.09 0.39
CA LEU A 267 -33.70 -3.30 -0.77
C LEU A 267 -33.61 -1.78 -0.56
N GLU A 268 -33.29 -1.30 0.65
CA GLU A 268 -33.01 0.12 0.94
C GLU A 268 -31.51 0.48 0.80
N ILE A 269 -30.70 -0.40 0.21
CA ILE A 269 -29.31 -0.15 -0.22
C ILE A 269 -29.29 0.40 -1.65
#